data_AF-W4LW79-F1
#
_entry.id   AF-W4LW79-F1
#
_cell.length_a   1.000
_cell.length_b   1.000
_cell.length_c   1.000
_cell.angle_alpha   90.00
_cell.angle_beta   90.00
_cell.angle_gamma   90.00
#
_symmetry.space_group_name_H-M   'P 1'
#
loop_
_entity.id
_entity.type
_entity.pdbx_description
1 polymer ?
#
loop_
_entity_poly.entity_id
_entity_poly.type
_entity_poly.pdbx_seq_one_letter_code
_entity_poly.pdbx_strand_id
1 'polypeptide(L)' 'MSEQEGISLDDFRVLVERAGLNLNAEELAALKPMYDFYTPLVQALHEVELDDEDLAVTFLPS' A
#
# COMPACT_ATOMS: atom_id res chain seq x y z
N MET A 1 5.37 -14.99 -15.26
CA MET A 1 4.59 -13.75 -15.09
C MET A 1 3.67 -14.03 -13.93
N SER A 2 4.10 -13.70 -12.71
CA SER A 2 3.35 -14.06 -11.51
C SER A 2 2.09 -13.22 -11.48
N GLU A 3 0.94 -13.87 -11.58
CA GLU A 3 -0.36 -13.27 -11.36
C GLU A 3 -0.38 -12.82 -9.89
N GLN A 4 -0.04 -11.57 -9.63
CA GLN A 4 -0.36 -10.96 -8.35
C GLN A 4 -1.87 -10.86 -8.31
N GLU A 5 -2.52 -11.83 -7.67
CA GLU A 5 -3.92 -11.75 -7.29
C GLU A 5 -4.06 -10.48 -6.44
N GLY A 6 -4.45 -9.39 -7.09
CA GLY A 6 -4.80 -8.15 -6.42
C GLY A 6 -5.93 -8.43 -5.43
N ILE A 7 -6.03 -7.60 -4.40
CA ILE A 7 -7.08 -7.72 -3.40
C ILE A 7 -8.47 -7.67 -4.06
N SER A 8 -9.44 -8.35 -3.43
CA SER A 8 -10.83 -8.34 -3.89
C SER A 8 -11.43 -6.93 -3.81
N LEU A 9 -12.55 -6.71 -4.50
CA LEU A 9 -13.27 -5.44 -4.43
C LEU A 9 -13.80 -5.17 -3.00
N ASP A 10 -14.18 -6.21 -2.28
CA ASP A 10 -14.63 -6.12 -0.88
C ASP A 10 -13.50 -5.70 0.06
N ASP A 11 -12.30 -6.27 -0.10
CA ASP A 11 -11.13 -5.88 0.69
C ASP A 11 -10.69 -4.45 0.36
N PHE A 12 -10.77 -4.07 -0.92
CA PHE A 12 -10.46 -2.72 -1.36
C PHE A 12 -11.43 -1.69 -0.77
N ARG A 13 -12.72 -2.02 -0.67
CA ARG A 13 -13.73 -1.18 0.00
C ARG A 13 -13.34 -0.90 1.44
N VAL A 14 -12.92 -1.92 2.19
CA VAL A 14 -12.49 -1.74 3.59
C VAL A 14 -11.26 -0.81 3.68
N LEU A 15 -10.31 -0.91 2.75
CA LEU A 15 -9.14 0.00 2.71
C LEU A 15 -9.53 1.45 2.42
N VAL A 16 -10.42 1.66 1.45
CA VAL A 16 -10.93 2.98 1.07
C VAL A 16 -11.70 3.61 2.24
N GLU A 17 -12.54 2.84 2.93
CA GLU A 17 -13.24 3.29 4.15
C GLU A 17 -12.26 3.68 5.27
N ARG A 18 -11.17 2.93 5.46
CA ARG A 18 -10.10 3.26 6.43
C ARG A 18 -9.32 4.51 6.06
N ALA A 19 -9.23 4.84 4.77
CA ALA A 19 -8.68 6.10 4.29
C ALA A 19 -9.64 7.29 4.47
N GLY A 20 -10.85 7.05 5.01
CA GLY A 20 -11.88 8.07 5.22
C GLY A 20 -12.69 8.41 3.97
N LEU A 21 -12.59 7.59 2.92
CA LEU A 21 -13.34 7.76 1.69
C LEU A 21 -14.62 6.92 1.74
N ASN A 22 -15.76 7.57 1.55
CA ASN A 22 -17.05 6.89 1.40
C ASN A 22 -17.42 6.89 -0.07
N LEU A 23 -17.03 5.83 -0.80
CA LEU A 23 -17.28 5.68 -2.23
C LEU A 23 -18.45 4.74 -2.48
N ASN A 24 -19.23 5.03 -3.52
CA ASN A 24 -20.22 4.09 -4.03
C ASN A 24 -19.55 3.00 -4.90
N ALA A 25 -20.32 1.97 -5.29
CA ALA A 25 -19.78 0.82 -6.02
C ALA A 25 -19.14 1.18 -7.37
N GLU A 26 -19.67 2.18 -8.07
CA GLU A 26 -19.15 2.64 -9.36
C GLU A 26 -17.84 3.41 -9.20
N GLU A 27 -17.78 4.31 -8.20
CA GLU A 27 -16.56 5.03 -7.85
C GLU A 27 -15.44 4.09 -7.37
N LEU A 28 -15.80 3.08 -6.59
CA LEU A 28 -14.86 2.06 -6.11
C LEU A 28 -14.30 1.25 -7.28
N ALA A 29 -15.15 0.83 -8.22
CA ALA A 29 -14.73 0.11 -9.42
C ALA A 29 -13.85 0.97 -10.34
N ALA A 30 -14.09 2.29 -10.40
CA ALA A 30 -13.25 3.22 -11.15
C ALA A 30 -11.88 3.46 -10.50
N LEU A 31 -11.80 3.43 -9.16
CA LEU A 31 -10.56 3.67 -8.41
C LEU A 31 -9.65 2.43 -8.34
N LYS A 32 -10.22 1.22 -8.32
CA LYS A 32 -9.49 -0.05 -8.19
C LYS A 32 -8.36 -0.24 -9.21
N PRO A 33 -8.52 0.08 -10.51
CA PRO A 33 -7.42 -0.02 -11.48
C PRO A 33 -6.22 0.86 -11.16
N MET A 34 -6.44 2.05 -10.58
CA MET A 34 -5.34 2.91 -10.14
C MET A 34 -4.58 2.27 -8.98
N TYR A 35 -5.30 1.73 -8.00
CA TYR A 35 -4.69 1.00 -6.88
C TYR A 35 -3.86 -0.19 -7.38
N ASP A 36 -4.40 -0.97 -8.31
CA ASP A 36 -3.73 -2.15 -8.88
C ASP A 36 -2.46 -1.77 -9.66
N PHE A 37 -2.46 -0.60 -10.32
CA PHE A 37 -1.27 -0.08 -10.99
C PHE A 37 -0.12 0.27 -10.03
N TYR A 38 -0.43 0.87 -8.88
CA TYR A 38 0.61 1.28 -7.91
C TYR A 38 1.06 0.18 -6.96
N THR A 39 0.23 -0.84 -6.73
CA THR A 39 0.54 -1.98 -5.85
C THR A 39 1.92 -2.61 -6.09
N PRO A 40 2.31 -2.98 -7.33
CA PRO A 40 3.61 -3.58 -7.58
C PRO A 40 4.78 -2.61 -7.31
N LEU A 41 4.58 -1.31 -7.52
CA LEU A 41 5.62 -0.30 -7.24
C LEU A 41 5.85 -0.14 -5.74
N VAL A 42 4.80 -0.19 -4.93
CA VAL A 42 4.90 -0.15 -3.46
C VAL A 42 5.53 -1.43 -2.92
N GLN A 43 5.21 -2.59 -3.49
CA GLN A 43 5.83 -3.85 -3.10
C GLN A 43 7.32 -3.87 -3.43
N ALA A 44 7.71 -3.40 -4.61
CA ALA A 44 9.13 -3.27 -4.97
C ALA A 44 9.91 -2.39 -3.97
N LEU A 45 9.28 -1.36 -3.39
CA LEU A 45 9.90 -0.54 -2.34
C LEU A 45 10.10 -1.32 -1.04
N HIS A 46 9.15 -2.16 -0.63
CA HIS A 46 9.27 -2.99 0.57
C HIS A 46 10.25 -4.16 0.41
N GLU A 47 10.54 -4.58 -0.83
CA GLU A 47 11.53 -5.61 -1.15
C GLU A 47 12.96 -5.07 -1.18
N VAL A 48 13.15 -3.76 -1.04
CA VAL A 48 14.48 -3.17 -0.89
C VAL A 48 15.06 -3.62 0.45
N GLU A 49 16.12 -4.43 0.40
CA GLU A 49 16.98 -4.65 1.55
C GLU A 49 17.64 -3.32 1.91
N LEU A 50 17.12 -2.72 2.99
CA LEU A 50 17.84 -1.68 3.69
C LEU A 50 19.04 -2.39 4.31
N ASP A 51 20.24 -2.13 3.77
CA ASP A 51 21.49 -2.51 4.44
C ASP A 51 21.47 -1.98 5.89
N ASP A 52 22.35 -2.47 6.77
CA ASP A 52 22.50 -1.97 8.14
C ASP A 52 22.96 -0.48 8.15
N GLU A 53 22.11 0.44 7.71
CA GLU A 53 22.28 1.87 7.91
C GLU A 53 21.98 2.13 9.39
N ASP A 54 23.05 2.21 10.18
CA ASP A 54 23.25 2.83 11.51
C ASP A 54 22.03 3.60 12.10
N LEU A 55 20.88 2.94 12.26
CA LEU A 55 19.67 3.56 12.80
C LEU A 55 19.68 3.47 14.33
N ALA A 56 20.74 4.00 14.93
CA ALA A 56 20.81 4.21 16.37
C ALA A 56 21.53 5.53 16.66
N VAL A 57 20.95 6.65 16.22
CA VAL A 57 21.27 7.94 16.84
C VAL A 57 20.70 7.90 18.27
N THR A 58 21.53 7.40 19.19
CA THR A 58 21.21 7.39 20.62
C THR A 58 21.41 8.81 21.13
N PHE A 59 20.32 9.57 21.27
CA PHE A 59 20.39 10.86 21.97
C PHE A 59 20.51 10.59 23.47
N LEU A 60 21.75 10.66 23.99
CA LEU A 60 21.97 10.68 25.43
C LEU A 60 21.52 12.03 25.99
N PRO A 61 20.63 12.08 26.99
CA PRO A 61 20.22 13.33 27.61
C PRO A 61 21.40 13.95 28.38
N SER A 62 21.60 15.25 28.19
CA SER A 62 22.52 16.10 28.95
C SER A 62 22.02 16.41 30.34
#